data_AF-A0A2C9SUG4-F1
#
_entry.id   AF-A0A2C9SUG4-F1
#
_cell.length_a   1.000
_cell.length_b   1.000
_cell.length_c   1.000
_cell.angle_alpha   90.00
_cell.angle_beta   90.00
_cell.angle_gamma   90.00
#
_symmetry.space_group_name_H-M   'P 1'
#
loop_
_entity.id
_entity.type
_entity.pdbx_description
1 polymer ?
#
loop_
_entity_poly.entity_id
_entity_poly.type
_entity_poly.pdbx_seq_one_letter_code
_entity_poly.pdbx_strand_id
1 'polypeptide(L)'
;MPRRSDRYIPNLYSRDIGVYEPEYQDFIRRTMTELRRHKIPGHTLLWEAAQLRGSGLVLDLGVWIGWSTRLLADKTGGPVYGFDTFEGIVEDWQVDDGTLVKAGALSISEPYAQRLIQDTGVTIEDGIPSALGRDVQFVKGSTYDTLAPFLTAHPGPIRLFHMDLDTYESCLHALETCKERFEVGSILVFDEYLVTNGEMRAFYEFQEKYEFEFRYRAWGLEIMEMNAAMVQDPVRRFIHRVEALQAQRLLGDGSYVWKIWDKRFWRFWLGAPWGDIRFMLGAIGQRKSVSLEITSLGRLGS
;
A
#
# COMPACT_ATOMS: atom_id res chain seq x y z
N MET A 1 31.18 10.40 -6.61
CA MET A 1 30.67 9.38 -5.67
C MET A 1 29.51 9.98 -4.90
N PRO A 2 28.37 9.27 -4.77
CA PRO A 2 27.27 9.74 -3.92
C PRO A 2 27.79 9.95 -2.50
N ARG A 3 27.37 11.03 -1.83
CA ARG A 3 27.74 11.26 -0.43
C ARG A 3 27.15 10.11 0.40
N ARG A 4 27.86 9.71 1.46
CA ARG A 4 27.42 8.66 2.42
C ARG A 4 26.04 8.95 3.04
N SER A 5 25.59 10.20 2.94
CA SER A 5 24.28 10.70 3.35
C SER A 5 23.12 10.22 2.48
N ASP A 6 23.35 9.99 1.19
CA ASP A 6 22.28 9.74 0.20
C ASP A 6 22.04 8.24 -0.04
N ARG A 7 22.50 7.42 0.92
CA ARG A 7 22.42 5.95 0.92
C ARG A 7 21.20 5.40 1.63
N TYR A 8 20.47 6.21 2.38
CA TYR A 8 19.43 5.72 3.27
C TYR A 8 18.11 6.40 3.01
N ILE A 9 17.03 5.60 2.99
CA ILE A 9 15.69 6.14 2.87
C ILE A 9 15.20 6.56 4.25
N PRO A 10 14.71 7.80 4.42
CA PRO A 10 14.25 8.33 5.71
C PRO A 10 12.95 7.73 6.24
N ASN A 11 12.54 6.53 5.85
CA ASN A 11 11.35 5.88 6.40
C ASN A 11 11.76 4.79 7.41
N LEU A 12 10.79 4.01 7.92
CA LEU A 12 11.10 2.77 8.61
C LEU A 12 12.20 2.02 7.87
N TYR A 13 13.13 1.48 8.65
CA TYR A 13 14.18 0.55 8.23
C TYR A 13 15.49 1.16 7.71
N SER A 14 15.57 2.48 7.46
CA SER A 14 16.81 3.17 7.01
C SER A 14 17.67 2.29 6.09
N ARG A 15 17.02 1.72 5.07
CA ARG A 15 17.62 0.69 4.22
C ARG A 15 18.76 1.28 3.42
N ASP A 16 19.90 0.60 3.39
CA ASP A 16 21.03 0.99 2.56
C ASP A 16 20.68 0.66 1.11
N ILE A 17 20.39 1.70 0.31
CA ILE A 17 20.07 1.52 -1.10
C ILE A 17 21.30 1.20 -1.94
N GLY A 18 22.50 1.23 -1.34
CA GLY A 18 23.75 0.83 -1.99
C GLY A 18 23.82 -0.64 -2.38
N VAL A 19 22.84 -1.46 -1.95
CA VAL A 19 22.66 -2.85 -2.40
C VAL A 19 22.02 -2.96 -3.78
N TYR A 20 21.47 -1.87 -4.30
CA TYR A 20 20.76 -1.83 -5.58
C TYR A 20 21.58 -1.19 -6.69
N GLU A 21 21.11 -1.36 -7.90
CA GLU A 21 21.76 -0.85 -9.11
C GLU A 21 21.65 0.68 -9.21
N PRO A 22 22.65 1.37 -9.81
CA PRO A 22 22.70 2.83 -9.81
C PRO A 22 21.44 3.51 -10.35
N GLU A 23 20.82 2.97 -11.41
CA GLU A 23 19.59 3.53 -11.97
C GLU A 23 18.44 3.51 -10.96
N TYR A 24 18.27 2.39 -10.24
CA TYR A 24 17.22 2.26 -9.23
C TYR A 24 17.51 3.12 -7.99
N GLN A 25 18.77 3.27 -7.60
CA GLN A 25 19.13 4.24 -6.54
C GLN A 25 18.73 5.66 -6.91
N ASP A 26 18.95 6.07 -8.16
CA ASP A 26 18.56 7.40 -8.64
C ASP A 26 17.05 7.56 -8.71
N PHE A 27 16.31 6.51 -9.11
CA PHE A 27 14.86 6.47 -9.04
C PHE A 27 14.37 6.70 -7.60
N ILE A 28 14.89 5.95 -6.63
CA ILE A 28 14.54 6.10 -5.21
C ILE A 28 14.79 7.55 -4.74
N ARG A 29 15.96 8.13 -5.03
CA ARG A 29 16.29 9.50 -4.60
C ARG A 29 15.34 10.55 -5.19
N ARG A 30 14.99 10.41 -6.47
CA ARG A 30 14.02 11.30 -7.15
C ARG A 30 12.64 11.16 -6.53
N THR A 31 12.18 9.93 -6.33
CA THR A 31 10.93 9.59 -5.64
C THR A 31 10.86 10.25 -4.26
N MET A 32 11.88 10.09 -3.42
CA MET A 32 11.89 10.71 -2.07
C MET A 32 11.87 12.23 -2.12
N THR A 33 12.45 12.85 -3.15
CA THR A 33 12.45 14.30 -3.33
C THR A 33 11.07 14.80 -3.76
N GLU A 34 10.44 14.10 -4.70
CA GLU A 34 9.10 14.40 -5.23
C GLU A 34 8.02 14.25 -4.15
N LEU A 35 7.96 13.09 -3.48
CA LEU A 35 6.89 12.75 -2.53
C LEU A 35 6.73 13.79 -1.41
N ARG A 36 7.83 14.42 -0.96
CA ARG A 36 7.79 15.50 0.06
C ARG A 36 6.88 16.66 -0.32
N ARG A 37 6.67 16.91 -1.62
CA ARG A 37 5.79 17.96 -2.15
C ARG A 37 4.32 17.53 -2.20
N HIS A 38 4.06 16.23 -2.11
CA HIS A 38 2.75 15.60 -2.25
C HIS A 38 2.19 15.09 -0.91
N LYS A 39 2.74 15.55 0.22
CA LYS A 39 2.30 15.13 1.54
C LYS A 39 0.84 15.53 1.80
N ILE A 40 0.00 14.56 2.13
CA ILE A 40 -1.38 14.78 2.58
C ILE A 40 -1.53 14.44 4.07
N PRO A 41 -2.54 15.01 4.76
CA PRO A 41 -2.79 14.69 6.17
C PRO A 41 -3.50 13.35 6.39
N GLY A 42 -4.22 12.85 5.37
CA GLY A 42 -5.06 11.66 5.48
C GLY A 42 -4.53 10.43 4.75
N HIS A 43 -5.41 9.45 4.58
CA HIS A 43 -5.15 8.20 3.87
C HIS A 43 -5.15 8.39 2.36
N THR A 44 -4.11 7.92 1.67
CA THR A 44 -3.94 8.10 0.22
C THR A 44 -5.08 7.48 -0.58
N LEU A 45 -5.43 6.22 -0.31
CA LEU A 45 -6.52 5.52 -1.00
C LEU A 45 -7.86 6.27 -0.93
N LEU A 46 -8.29 6.69 0.27
CA LEU A 46 -9.56 7.41 0.42
C LEU A 46 -9.51 8.83 -0.13
N TRP A 47 -8.33 9.46 -0.10
CA TRP A 47 -8.13 10.78 -0.70
C TRP A 47 -8.32 10.71 -2.22
N GLU A 48 -7.75 9.72 -2.88
CA GLU A 48 -7.96 9.51 -4.33
C GLU A 48 -9.39 9.07 -4.64
N ALA A 49 -9.94 8.12 -3.87
CA ALA A 49 -11.30 7.64 -4.08
C ALA A 49 -12.36 8.76 -4.01
N ALA A 50 -12.21 9.72 -3.10
CA ALA A 50 -13.12 10.87 -2.98
C ALA A 50 -13.04 11.84 -4.19
N GLN A 51 -11.92 11.82 -4.91
CA GLN A 51 -11.66 12.69 -6.06
C GLN A 51 -11.84 11.98 -7.39
N LEU A 52 -12.01 10.66 -7.38
CA LEU A 52 -12.21 9.85 -8.58
C LEU A 52 -13.42 10.36 -9.37
N ARG A 53 -13.26 10.48 -10.69
CA ARG A 53 -14.31 10.90 -11.64
C ARG A 53 -14.40 9.90 -12.77
N GLY A 54 -15.55 9.87 -13.44
CA GLY A 54 -15.78 8.98 -14.59
C GLY A 54 -16.08 7.54 -14.20
N SER A 55 -16.37 6.73 -15.22
CA SER A 55 -16.66 5.30 -15.13
C SER A 55 -15.42 4.46 -15.36
N GLY A 56 -15.35 3.27 -14.77
CA GLY A 56 -14.24 2.34 -14.94
C GLY A 56 -14.15 1.38 -13.75
N LEU A 57 -13.21 0.46 -13.82
CA LEU A 57 -12.96 -0.52 -12.76
C LEU A 57 -12.21 0.11 -11.58
N VAL A 58 -12.66 -0.20 -10.36
CA VAL A 58 -11.95 0.11 -9.11
C VAL A 58 -11.51 -1.23 -8.54
N LEU A 59 -10.21 -1.48 -8.58
CA LEU A 59 -9.63 -2.73 -8.12
C LEU A 59 -8.90 -2.50 -6.81
N ASP A 60 -9.11 -3.39 -5.86
CA ASP A 60 -8.48 -3.41 -4.55
C ASP A 60 -7.81 -4.78 -4.35
N LEU A 61 -6.48 -4.81 -4.40
CA LEU A 61 -5.71 -6.06 -4.48
C LEU A 61 -4.97 -6.31 -3.17
N GLY A 62 -5.31 -7.41 -2.50
CA GLY A 62 -4.93 -7.64 -1.10
C GLY A 62 -5.84 -6.84 -0.19
N VAL A 63 -6.93 -7.46 0.27
CA VAL A 63 -7.98 -6.76 1.01
C VAL A 63 -8.11 -7.23 2.45
N TRP A 64 -7.54 -8.39 2.76
CA TRP A 64 -7.61 -9.06 4.04
C TRP A 64 -9.07 -9.18 4.54
N ILE A 65 -9.46 -8.42 5.56
CA ILE A 65 -10.83 -8.41 6.07
C ILE A 65 -11.80 -7.57 5.22
N GLY A 66 -11.31 -6.83 4.22
CA GLY A 66 -12.09 -6.08 3.22
C GLY A 66 -12.41 -4.62 3.57
N TRP A 67 -11.67 -4.00 4.48
CA TRP A 67 -11.97 -2.64 4.95
C TRP A 67 -11.77 -1.57 3.89
N SER A 68 -10.59 -1.58 3.27
CA SER A 68 -10.25 -0.73 2.13
C SER A 68 -11.36 -0.79 1.09
N THR A 69 -11.80 -1.98 0.71
CA THR A 69 -12.79 -2.24 -0.35
C THR A 69 -14.13 -1.62 -0.03
N ARG A 70 -14.61 -1.80 1.20
CA ARG A 70 -15.89 -1.23 1.65
C ARG A 70 -15.83 0.29 1.75
N LEU A 71 -14.73 0.84 2.25
CA LEU A 71 -14.55 2.30 2.34
C LEU A 71 -14.36 2.94 0.96
N LEU A 72 -13.73 2.22 0.01
CA LEU A 72 -13.68 2.60 -1.39
C LEU A 72 -15.08 2.67 -2.01
N ALA A 73 -15.94 1.68 -1.76
CA ALA A 73 -17.31 1.70 -2.27
C ALA A 73 -18.10 2.90 -1.72
N ASP A 74 -17.97 3.18 -0.41
CA ASP A 74 -18.59 4.35 0.22
C ASP A 74 -18.11 5.68 -0.39
N LYS A 75 -16.84 5.76 -0.82
CA LYS A 75 -16.25 6.99 -1.39
C LYS A 75 -16.50 7.17 -2.88
N THR A 76 -16.47 6.09 -3.64
CA THR A 76 -16.60 6.12 -5.10
C THR A 76 -18.06 6.07 -5.55
N GLY A 77 -18.96 5.55 -4.72
CA GLY A 77 -20.39 5.43 -5.03
C GLY A 77 -20.71 4.47 -6.17
N GLY A 78 -19.80 3.54 -6.49
CA GLY A 78 -19.97 2.53 -7.52
C GLY A 78 -19.23 1.24 -7.18
N PRO A 79 -19.22 0.26 -8.09
CA PRO A 79 -18.73 -1.07 -7.80
C PRO A 79 -17.23 -1.07 -7.55
N VAL A 80 -16.84 -1.76 -6.48
CA VAL A 80 -15.44 -2.01 -6.12
C VAL A 80 -15.19 -3.52 -6.05
N TYR A 81 -14.09 -3.95 -6.66
CA TYR A 81 -13.73 -5.35 -6.77
C TYR A 81 -12.50 -5.63 -5.90
N GLY A 82 -12.70 -6.39 -4.81
CA GLY A 82 -11.65 -6.73 -3.86
C GLY A 82 -11.11 -8.14 -4.11
N PHE A 83 -9.80 -8.30 -4.27
CA PHE A 83 -9.15 -9.57 -4.56
C PHE A 83 -8.31 -10.02 -3.37
N ASP A 84 -8.53 -11.24 -2.90
CA ASP A 84 -7.74 -11.83 -1.83
C ASP A 84 -7.88 -13.36 -1.82
N THR A 85 -6.87 -14.04 -1.28
CA THR A 85 -6.98 -15.47 -0.98
C THR A 85 -7.94 -15.70 0.19
N PHE A 86 -8.02 -14.73 1.11
CA PHE A 86 -8.54 -14.79 2.47
C PHE A 86 -7.84 -15.84 3.36
N GLU A 87 -6.78 -16.44 2.84
CA GLU A 87 -6.02 -17.52 3.45
C GLU A 87 -4.60 -17.07 3.86
N GLY A 88 -4.30 -15.79 3.68
CA GLY A 88 -3.03 -15.15 4.01
C GLY A 88 -2.14 -14.92 2.79
N ILE A 89 -0.95 -14.38 3.04
CA ILE A 89 0.03 -14.05 1.98
C ILE A 89 0.46 -15.34 1.26
N VAL A 90 0.55 -15.28 -0.07
CA VAL A 90 0.88 -16.44 -0.93
C VAL A 90 2.35 -16.84 -0.81
N GLU A 91 3.22 -15.86 -0.58
CA GLU A 91 4.68 -15.97 -0.64
C GLU A 91 5.30 -15.44 0.65
N ASP A 92 6.55 -15.85 0.92
CA ASP A 92 7.32 -15.30 2.02
C ASP A 92 7.67 -13.83 1.75
N TRP A 93 7.20 -12.93 2.61
CA TRP A 93 7.41 -11.49 2.46
C TRP A 93 8.58 -10.99 3.31
N GLN A 94 9.68 -10.64 2.63
CA GLN A 94 10.86 -10.04 3.25
C GLN A 94 10.69 -8.51 3.34
N VAL A 95 10.07 -8.04 4.42
CA VAL A 95 9.83 -6.61 4.70
C VAL A 95 11.15 -5.84 4.78
N ASP A 96 12.11 -6.38 5.53
CA ASP A 96 13.47 -5.84 5.67
C ASP A 96 14.46 -6.96 6.00
N ASP A 97 15.76 -6.67 6.10
CA ASP A 97 16.79 -7.70 6.36
C ASP A 97 16.60 -8.50 7.68
N GLY A 98 15.70 -8.09 8.58
CA GLY A 98 15.46 -8.73 9.88
C GLY A 98 14.06 -9.31 10.04
N THR A 99 13.12 -8.96 9.15
CA THR A 99 11.70 -9.27 9.29
C THR A 99 11.22 -10.05 8.07
N LEU A 100 10.82 -11.29 8.32
CA LEU A 100 10.25 -12.19 7.34
C LEU A 100 8.85 -12.60 7.80
N VAL A 101 7.84 -12.21 7.03
CA VAL A 101 6.47 -12.69 7.19
C VAL A 101 6.33 -13.94 6.34
N LYS A 102 5.86 -15.04 6.94
CA LYS A 102 5.76 -16.33 6.26
C LYS A 102 4.47 -16.45 5.47
N ALA A 103 4.52 -17.20 4.37
CA ALA A 103 3.32 -17.56 3.62
C ALA A 103 2.24 -18.16 4.55
N GLY A 104 0.99 -17.80 4.30
CA GLY A 104 -0.18 -18.14 5.12
C GLY A 104 -0.40 -17.24 6.36
N ALA A 105 0.54 -16.36 6.69
CA ALA A 105 0.30 -15.32 7.69
C ALA A 105 -0.72 -14.30 7.17
N LEU A 106 -1.35 -13.57 8.10
CA LEU A 106 -2.44 -12.61 7.82
C LEU A 106 -3.70 -13.29 7.25
N SER A 107 -3.92 -14.57 7.56
CA SER A 107 -5.16 -15.26 7.21
C SER A 107 -6.35 -14.65 7.95
N ILE A 108 -7.52 -14.61 7.31
CA ILE A 108 -8.76 -14.13 7.95
C ILE A 108 -9.17 -15.01 9.13
N SER A 109 -8.70 -16.26 9.13
CA SER A 109 -8.99 -17.24 10.17
C SER A 109 -8.14 -17.04 11.44
N GLU A 110 -7.11 -16.19 11.40
CA GLU A 110 -6.25 -15.94 12.55
C GLU A 110 -6.98 -15.25 13.71
N PRO A 111 -6.62 -15.53 14.97
CA PRO A 111 -7.26 -14.93 16.15
C PRO A 111 -7.27 -13.40 16.13
N TYR A 112 -6.22 -12.78 15.56
CA TYR A 112 -6.12 -11.33 15.44
C TYR A 112 -7.15 -10.77 14.47
N ALA A 113 -7.30 -11.37 13.29
CA ALA A 113 -8.31 -11.00 12.30
C ALA A 113 -9.73 -11.16 12.86
N GLN A 114 -10.00 -12.30 13.51
CA GLN A 114 -11.30 -12.58 14.13
C GLN A 114 -11.67 -11.56 15.21
N ARG A 115 -10.70 -11.12 16.01
CA ARG A 115 -10.91 -10.08 17.02
C ARG A 115 -11.29 -8.73 16.40
N LEU A 116 -10.67 -8.37 15.28
CA LEU A 116 -10.98 -7.11 14.59
C LEU A 116 -12.36 -7.15 13.91
N ILE A 117 -12.78 -8.31 13.40
CA ILE A 117 -14.09 -8.51 12.79
C ILE A 117 -15.23 -8.36 13.80
N GLN A 118 -15.04 -8.85 15.03
CA GLN A 118 -16.09 -8.99 16.05
C GLN A 118 -16.94 -7.72 16.28
N ASP A 119 -16.34 -6.53 16.20
CA ASP A 119 -16.99 -5.26 16.55
C ASP A 119 -17.59 -4.50 15.35
N THR A 120 -17.57 -5.10 14.17
CA THR A 120 -17.83 -4.37 12.91
C THR A 120 -19.11 -4.78 12.19
N GLY A 121 -19.68 -5.92 12.60
CA GLY A 121 -20.82 -6.54 11.95
C GLY A 121 -20.47 -7.37 10.71
N VAL A 122 -19.19 -7.45 10.31
CA VAL A 122 -18.76 -8.34 9.23
C VAL A 122 -19.00 -9.79 9.63
N THR A 123 -19.68 -10.52 8.75
CA THR A 123 -19.82 -11.98 8.83
C THR A 123 -18.95 -12.62 7.76
N ILE A 124 -18.43 -13.82 8.02
CA ILE A 124 -17.67 -14.60 7.05
C ILE A 124 -18.55 -15.74 6.54
N GLU A 125 -18.73 -15.81 5.22
CA GLU A 125 -19.44 -16.89 4.53
C GLU A 125 -18.51 -17.48 3.47
N ASP A 126 -18.29 -18.79 3.49
CA ASP A 126 -17.34 -19.50 2.62
C ASP A 126 -15.90 -18.93 2.60
N GLY A 127 -15.49 -18.31 3.72
CA GLY A 127 -14.20 -17.65 3.86
C GLY A 127 -14.13 -16.25 3.28
N ILE A 128 -15.25 -15.69 2.81
CA ILE A 128 -15.35 -14.35 2.24
C ILE A 128 -16.04 -13.41 3.23
N PRO A 129 -15.49 -12.21 3.50
CA PRO A 129 -16.16 -11.24 4.35
C PRO A 129 -17.38 -10.61 3.67
N SER A 130 -18.44 -10.39 4.44
CA SER A 130 -19.66 -9.75 3.94
C SER A 130 -19.41 -8.32 3.44
N ALA A 131 -20.06 -7.94 2.34
CA ALA A 131 -20.03 -6.57 1.80
C ALA A 131 -20.74 -5.53 2.69
N LEU A 132 -21.55 -5.97 3.66
CA LEU A 132 -22.36 -5.10 4.52
C LEU A 132 -23.26 -4.13 3.75
N GLY A 133 -23.90 -4.62 2.69
CA GLY A 133 -24.85 -3.86 1.86
C GLY A 133 -24.22 -2.83 0.92
N ARG A 134 -22.89 -2.80 0.79
CA ARG A 134 -22.17 -1.94 -0.16
C ARG A 134 -22.04 -2.60 -1.52
N ASP A 135 -21.83 -1.78 -2.54
CA ASP A 135 -21.53 -2.22 -3.91
C ASP A 135 -20.09 -2.74 -4.01
N VAL A 136 -19.86 -3.90 -3.39
CA VAL A 136 -18.57 -4.57 -3.29
C VAL A 136 -18.72 -6.00 -3.77
N GLN A 137 -17.81 -6.42 -4.63
CA GLN A 137 -17.66 -7.81 -5.03
C GLN A 137 -16.27 -8.31 -4.61
N PHE A 138 -16.25 -9.29 -3.72
CA PHE A 138 -15.01 -9.98 -3.36
C PHE A 138 -14.75 -11.15 -4.32
N VAL A 139 -13.54 -11.20 -4.84
CA VAL A 139 -13.04 -12.27 -5.70
C VAL A 139 -12.05 -13.09 -4.88
N LYS A 140 -12.51 -14.26 -4.41
CA LYS A 140 -11.69 -15.18 -3.63
C LYS A 140 -10.73 -15.96 -4.53
N GLY A 141 -9.46 -15.95 -4.16
CA GLY A 141 -8.40 -16.71 -4.82
C GLY A 141 -7.17 -15.83 -5.05
N SER A 142 -6.07 -16.48 -5.46
CA SER A 142 -4.84 -15.77 -5.77
C SER A 142 -5.00 -14.87 -6.99
N THR A 143 -4.34 -13.71 -7.01
CA THR A 143 -4.35 -12.79 -8.15
C THR A 143 -3.75 -13.42 -9.41
N TYR A 144 -2.88 -14.43 -9.26
CA TYR A 144 -2.36 -15.27 -10.34
C TYR A 144 -3.48 -15.97 -11.13
N ASP A 145 -4.51 -16.46 -10.44
CA ASP A 145 -5.60 -17.23 -11.05
C ASP A 145 -6.84 -16.39 -11.36
N THR A 146 -7.03 -15.28 -10.63
CA THR A 146 -8.32 -14.57 -10.61
C THR A 146 -8.35 -13.29 -11.44
N LEU A 147 -7.23 -12.55 -11.57
CA LEU A 147 -7.24 -11.25 -12.24
C LEU A 147 -7.53 -11.36 -13.74
N ALA A 148 -6.84 -12.24 -14.46
CA ALA A 148 -7.01 -12.34 -15.91
C ALA A 148 -8.43 -12.80 -16.32
N PRO A 149 -9.05 -13.83 -15.70
CA PRO A 149 -10.44 -14.16 -15.94
C PRO A 149 -11.40 -13.02 -15.58
N PHE A 150 -11.14 -12.31 -14.48
CA PHE A 150 -11.95 -11.17 -14.07
C PHE A 150 -11.95 -10.05 -15.10
N LEU A 151 -10.76 -9.63 -15.58
CA LEU A 151 -10.60 -8.58 -16.59
C LEU A 151 -11.15 -8.96 -17.97
N THR A 152 -11.34 -10.26 -18.22
CA THR A 152 -12.01 -10.77 -19.42
C THR A 152 -13.53 -10.62 -19.28
N ALA A 153 -14.08 -10.91 -18.09
CA ALA A 153 -15.50 -10.81 -17.80
C ALA A 153 -15.99 -9.36 -17.59
N HIS A 154 -15.10 -8.44 -17.21
CA HIS A 154 -15.42 -7.04 -16.91
C HIS A 154 -14.68 -6.10 -17.86
N PRO A 155 -15.26 -5.77 -19.02
CA PRO A 155 -14.63 -4.86 -19.96
C PRO A 155 -14.62 -3.42 -19.42
N GLY A 156 -13.56 -2.69 -19.73
CA GLY A 156 -13.42 -1.28 -19.39
C GLY A 156 -12.05 -0.95 -18.80
N PRO A 157 -11.69 0.34 -18.74
CA PRO A 157 -10.42 0.77 -18.17
C PRO A 157 -10.42 0.66 -16.65
N ILE A 158 -9.23 0.52 -16.07
CA ILE A 158 -9.01 0.63 -14.63
C ILE A 158 -8.81 2.11 -14.30
N ARG A 159 -9.76 2.68 -13.55
CA ARG A 159 -9.69 4.08 -13.11
C ARG A 159 -8.93 4.22 -11.79
N LEU A 160 -9.05 3.22 -10.91
CA LEU A 160 -8.29 3.14 -9.67
C LEU A 160 -7.81 1.72 -9.45
N PHE A 161 -6.51 1.60 -9.25
CA PHE A 161 -5.80 0.36 -8.97
C PHE A 161 -5.12 0.51 -7.60
N HIS A 162 -5.61 -0.19 -6.59
CA HIS A 162 -4.99 -0.24 -5.27
C HIS A 162 -4.18 -1.53 -5.13
N MET A 163 -2.88 -1.37 -4.84
CA MET A 163 -1.90 -2.43 -4.67
C MET A 163 -1.52 -2.54 -3.20
N ASP A 164 -1.86 -3.69 -2.61
CA ASP A 164 -1.52 -4.07 -1.23
C ASP A 164 -1.20 -5.59 -1.21
N LEU A 165 -0.30 -6.01 -2.10
CA LEU A 165 0.06 -7.43 -2.30
C LEU A 165 1.38 -7.82 -1.62
N ASP A 166 2.04 -6.88 -0.93
CA ASP A 166 3.28 -7.02 -0.16
C ASP A 166 4.55 -7.45 -0.93
N THR A 167 4.47 -8.54 -1.71
CA THR A 167 5.60 -9.17 -2.39
C THR A 167 5.84 -8.60 -3.78
N TYR A 168 7.10 -8.61 -4.19
CA TYR A 168 7.52 -8.12 -5.50
C TYR A 168 6.84 -8.87 -6.64
N GLU A 169 6.83 -10.20 -6.56
CA GLU A 169 6.31 -11.11 -7.57
C GLU A 169 4.80 -10.90 -7.77
N SER A 170 4.05 -10.85 -6.67
CA SER A 170 2.59 -10.62 -6.70
C SER A 170 2.27 -9.23 -7.25
N CYS A 171 3.03 -8.20 -6.85
CA CYS A 171 2.88 -6.84 -7.36
C CYS A 171 3.15 -6.76 -8.87
N LEU A 172 4.27 -7.32 -9.34
CA LEU A 172 4.64 -7.29 -10.75
C LEU A 172 3.61 -8.05 -11.59
N HIS A 173 3.17 -9.22 -11.14
CA HIS A 173 2.12 -10.00 -11.81
C HIS A 173 0.83 -9.20 -11.97
N ALA A 174 0.38 -8.52 -10.92
CA ALA A 174 -0.84 -7.71 -10.96
C ALA A 174 -0.72 -6.53 -11.94
N LEU A 175 0.42 -5.81 -11.94
CA LEU A 175 0.68 -4.72 -12.89
C LEU A 175 0.69 -5.23 -14.34
N GLU A 176 1.41 -6.32 -14.61
CA GLU A 176 1.52 -6.93 -15.95
C GLU A 176 0.17 -7.44 -16.45
N THR A 177 -0.63 -8.07 -15.58
CA THR A 177 -1.96 -8.57 -15.93
C THR A 177 -2.93 -7.44 -16.24
N CYS A 178 -2.81 -6.31 -15.55
CA CYS A 178 -3.68 -5.15 -15.71
C CYS A 178 -3.23 -4.17 -16.81
N LYS A 179 -2.06 -4.37 -17.42
CA LYS A 179 -1.40 -3.37 -18.27
C LYS A 179 -2.28 -2.78 -19.39
N GLU A 180 -3.04 -3.63 -20.07
CA GLU A 180 -3.90 -3.24 -21.20
C GLU A 180 -5.16 -2.48 -20.77
N ARG A 181 -5.40 -2.38 -19.47
CA ARG A 181 -6.57 -1.70 -18.91
C ARG A 181 -6.20 -0.35 -18.30
N PHE A 182 -4.93 -0.01 -18.21
CA PHE A 182 -4.49 1.32 -17.80
C PHE A 182 -4.67 2.33 -18.93
N GLU A 183 -5.14 3.53 -18.59
CA GLU A 183 -5.33 4.65 -19.49
C GLU A 183 -4.72 5.93 -18.91
N VAL A 184 -4.62 6.98 -19.71
CA VAL A 184 -4.24 8.31 -19.20
C VAL A 184 -5.30 8.75 -18.19
N GLY A 185 -4.87 9.07 -16.97
CA GLY A 185 -5.75 9.39 -15.86
C GLY A 185 -6.01 8.23 -14.89
N SER A 186 -5.59 6.99 -15.22
CA SER A 186 -5.61 5.88 -14.27
C SER A 186 -4.80 6.24 -13.02
N ILE A 187 -5.40 6.05 -11.86
CA ILE A 187 -4.78 6.27 -10.56
C ILE A 187 -4.29 4.94 -9.99
N LEU A 188 -3.00 4.86 -9.69
CA LEU A 188 -2.40 3.73 -8.98
C LEU A 188 -2.10 4.17 -7.56
N VAL A 189 -2.54 3.39 -6.58
CA VAL A 189 -2.29 3.61 -5.16
C VAL A 189 -1.56 2.38 -4.62
N PHE A 190 -0.47 2.59 -3.92
CA PHE A 190 0.44 1.60 -3.36
C PHE A 190 0.40 1.75 -1.84
N ASP A 191 0.14 0.70 -1.07
CA ASP A 191 0.05 0.82 0.40
C ASP A 191 1.43 0.86 1.05
N GLU A 192 2.35 0.00 0.58
CA GLU A 192 3.70 -0.18 1.11
C GLU A 192 4.78 0.30 0.12
N TYR A 193 4.51 1.39 -0.61
CA TYR A 193 5.37 1.88 -1.69
C TYR A 193 6.82 2.15 -1.29
N LEU A 194 7.13 2.38 -0.01
CA LEU A 194 8.49 2.63 0.45
C LEU A 194 9.29 1.37 0.82
N VAL A 195 8.69 0.18 0.65
CA VAL A 195 9.38 -1.11 0.69
C VAL A 195 10.12 -1.32 -0.63
N THR A 196 11.40 -0.95 -0.66
CA THR A 196 12.17 -0.83 -1.90
C THR A 196 12.53 -2.14 -2.60
N ASN A 197 12.28 -3.28 -1.99
CA ASN A 197 12.39 -4.60 -2.63
C ASN A 197 11.04 -5.21 -3.01
N GLY A 198 9.91 -4.53 -2.73
CA GLY A 198 8.56 -4.99 -3.03
C GLY A 198 7.91 -4.10 -4.08
N GLU A 199 6.82 -3.42 -3.69
CA GLU A 199 6.00 -2.56 -4.54
C GLU A 199 6.80 -1.55 -5.39
N MET A 200 7.72 -0.79 -4.77
CA MET A 200 8.51 0.20 -5.50
C MET A 200 9.34 -0.44 -6.61
N ARG A 201 9.89 -1.64 -6.34
CA ARG A 201 10.74 -2.34 -7.29
C ARG A 201 9.91 -2.86 -8.46
N ALA A 202 8.76 -3.48 -8.16
CA ALA A 202 7.82 -3.94 -9.17
C ALA A 202 7.35 -2.79 -10.07
N PHE A 203 6.97 -1.66 -9.47
CA PHE A 203 6.57 -0.48 -10.22
C PHE A 203 7.70 0.11 -11.06
N TYR A 204 8.91 0.22 -10.50
CA TYR A 204 10.09 0.73 -11.23
C TYR A 204 10.37 -0.10 -12.49
N GLU A 205 10.47 -1.42 -12.36
CA GLU A 205 10.77 -2.28 -13.51
C GLU A 205 9.63 -2.29 -14.53
N PHE A 206 8.38 -2.25 -14.07
CA PHE A 206 7.21 -2.13 -14.94
C PHE A 206 7.21 -0.80 -15.71
N GLN A 207 7.49 0.31 -15.04
CA GLN A 207 7.56 1.64 -15.65
C GLN A 207 8.72 1.76 -16.62
N GLU A 208 9.90 1.22 -16.28
CA GLU A 208 11.07 1.19 -17.17
C GLU A 208 10.78 0.36 -18.43
N LYS A 209 10.14 -0.80 -18.29
CA LYS A 209 9.82 -1.70 -19.41
C LYS A 209 8.87 -1.08 -20.43
N TYR A 210 7.84 -0.39 -19.95
CA TYR A 210 6.78 0.16 -20.81
C TYR A 210 6.96 1.66 -21.12
N GLU A 211 7.92 2.33 -20.49
CA GLU A 211 8.29 3.73 -20.74
C GLU A 211 7.10 4.70 -20.71
N PHE A 212 6.10 4.41 -19.88
CA PHE A 212 4.96 5.30 -19.68
C PHE A 212 5.34 6.44 -18.73
N GLU A 213 4.69 7.59 -18.86
CA GLU A 213 4.91 8.72 -17.95
C GLU A 213 3.85 8.76 -16.86
N PHE A 214 4.26 9.21 -15.68
CA PHE A 214 3.38 9.35 -14.53
C PHE A 214 3.75 10.58 -13.71
N ARG A 215 2.85 10.97 -12.80
CA ARG A 215 3.12 11.96 -11.77
C ARG A 215 2.68 11.46 -10.40
N TYR A 216 3.45 11.79 -9.37
CA TYR A 216 3.00 11.58 -7.99
C TYR A 216 1.86 12.54 -7.64
N ARG A 217 0.90 12.07 -6.84
CA ARG A 217 -0.28 12.85 -6.46
C ARG A 217 -0.37 13.09 -4.98
N ALA A 218 -0.34 12.01 -4.19
CA ALA A 218 -0.40 12.08 -2.75
C ALA A 218 0.53 11.06 -2.07
N TRP A 219 1.04 11.47 -0.92
CA TRP A 219 1.81 10.65 0.02
C TRP A 219 1.21 10.82 1.41
N GLY A 220 0.57 9.77 1.91
CA GLY A 220 -0.30 9.81 3.07
C GLY A 220 0.06 8.80 4.16
N LEU A 221 -0.81 8.72 5.16
CA LEU A 221 -0.72 7.72 6.24
C LEU A 221 -1.24 6.36 5.76
N GLU A 222 -0.69 5.29 6.34
CA GLU A 222 -1.10 3.88 6.14
C GLU A 222 -2.39 3.52 6.92
N ILE A 223 -2.98 2.38 6.53
CA ILE A 223 -4.33 1.84 6.79
C ILE A 223 -4.72 1.64 8.27
N MET A 224 -3.79 1.62 9.23
CA MET A 224 -4.11 1.22 10.62
C MET A 224 -5.26 2.03 11.29
N GLU A 225 -5.52 3.27 10.86
CA GLU A 225 -6.64 4.10 11.34
C GLU A 225 -8.02 3.66 10.80
N MET A 226 -8.09 2.92 9.69
CA MET A 226 -9.34 2.47 9.06
C MET A 226 -10.02 1.34 9.82
N ASN A 227 -9.26 0.51 10.54
CA ASN A 227 -9.78 -0.60 11.35
C ASN A 227 -10.86 -0.11 12.33
N ALA A 228 -10.64 1.05 12.96
CA ALA A 228 -11.61 1.60 13.89
C ALA A 228 -12.82 2.24 13.18
N ALA A 229 -12.70 2.71 11.94
CA ALA A 229 -13.79 3.38 11.22
C ALA A 229 -15.04 2.50 11.06
N MET A 230 -14.84 1.18 11.07
CA MET A 230 -15.87 0.19 10.77
C MET A 230 -16.48 -0.45 12.01
N VAL A 231 -15.94 -0.14 13.19
CA VAL A 231 -16.55 -0.50 14.48
C VAL A 231 -17.86 0.26 14.64
N GLN A 232 -18.96 -0.47 14.82
CA GLN A 232 -20.30 0.13 14.85
C GLN A 232 -20.55 0.96 16.12
N ASP A 233 -20.10 0.45 17.26
CA ASP A 233 -20.28 1.11 18.56
C ASP A 233 -19.33 2.31 18.74
N PRO A 234 -19.82 3.54 19.02
CA PRO A 234 -18.98 4.72 19.14
C PRO A 234 -17.92 4.66 20.25
N VAL A 235 -18.21 3.96 21.36
CA VAL A 235 -17.29 3.83 22.50
C VAL A 235 -16.19 2.84 22.15
N ARG A 236 -16.54 1.67 21.62
CA ARG A 236 -15.56 0.70 21.12
C ARG A 236 -14.73 1.30 20.00
N ARG A 237 -15.32 2.05 19.08
CA ARG A 237 -14.59 2.77 18.02
C ARG A 237 -13.54 3.70 18.61
N PHE A 238 -13.88 4.45 19.66
CA PHE A 238 -12.92 5.30 20.35
C PHE A 238 -11.79 4.48 21.00
N ILE A 239 -12.13 3.37 21.68
CA ILE A 239 -11.15 2.47 22.29
C ILE A 239 -10.20 1.91 21.22
N HIS A 240 -10.72 1.37 20.12
CA HIS A 240 -9.94 0.87 18.99
C HIS A 240 -9.03 1.94 18.37
N ARG A 241 -9.49 3.20 18.26
CA ARG A 241 -8.62 4.32 17.83
C ARG A 241 -7.47 4.55 18.81
N VAL A 242 -7.74 4.48 20.10
CA VAL A 242 -6.71 4.63 21.14
C VAL A 242 -5.74 3.46 21.11
N GLU A 243 -6.23 2.22 20.99
CA GLU A 243 -5.41 1.01 20.87
C GLU A 243 -4.52 1.05 19.61
N ALA A 244 -5.07 1.44 18.46
CA ALA A 244 -4.31 1.63 17.23
C ALA A 244 -3.23 2.70 17.38
N LEU A 245 -3.55 3.84 18.00
CA LEU A 245 -2.58 4.91 18.28
C LEU A 245 -1.47 4.44 19.23
N GLN A 246 -1.81 3.63 20.23
CA GLN A 246 -0.84 3.07 21.18
C GLN A 246 0.01 1.98 20.53
N ALA A 247 -0.57 1.10 19.71
CA ALA A 247 0.15 0.12 18.90
C ALA A 247 1.11 0.82 17.93
N GLN A 248 0.69 1.88 17.25
CA GLN A 248 1.56 2.69 16.38
C GLN A 248 2.71 3.35 17.16
N ARG A 249 2.48 3.75 18.41
CA ARG A 249 3.54 4.27 19.29
C ARG A 249 4.48 3.18 19.80
N LEU A 250 3.99 1.97 20.08
CA LEU A 250 4.80 0.90 20.67
C LEU A 250 5.53 0.05 19.63
N LEU A 251 4.85 -0.30 18.54
CA LEU A 251 5.31 -1.18 17.46
C LEU A 251 5.77 -0.38 16.23
N GLY A 252 5.25 0.84 16.03
CA GLY A 252 5.67 1.73 14.95
C GLY A 252 6.86 2.63 15.33
N ASP A 253 6.88 3.87 14.82
CA ASP A 253 8.01 4.79 15.03
C ASP A 253 8.20 5.27 16.47
N GLY A 254 7.18 5.18 17.35
CA GLY A 254 7.36 5.52 18.77
C GLY A 254 8.29 4.56 19.53
N SER A 255 8.71 3.44 18.92
CA SER A 255 9.81 2.60 19.39
C SER A 255 11.20 3.24 19.23
N TYR A 256 11.30 4.54 18.90
CA TYR A 256 12.55 5.31 18.93
C TYR A 256 13.41 5.01 20.18
N VAL A 257 12.77 4.81 21.34
CA VAL A 257 13.43 4.47 22.62
C VAL A 257 14.21 3.14 22.57
N TRP A 258 13.77 2.17 21.76
CA TRP A 258 14.47 0.90 21.53
C TRP A 258 15.37 0.96 20.29
N LYS A 259 15.01 1.76 19.28
CA LYS A 259 15.77 1.92 18.04
C LYS A 259 17.12 2.62 18.23
N ILE A 260 17.33 3.43 19.28
CA ILE A 260 18.67 3.96 19.61
C ILE A 260 19.71 2.85 19.85
N TRP A 261 19.30 1.61 20.10
CA TRP A 261 20.21 0.49 20.28
C TRP A 261 20.55 -0.21 18.96
N ASP A 262 19.85 0.11 17.86
CA ASP A 262 20.15 -0.40 16.53
C ASP A 262 21.28 0.42 15.88
N LYS A 263 22.28 -0.26 15.32
CA LYS A 263 23.35 0.38 14.54
C LYS A 263 22.81 1.12 13.32
N ARG A 264 21.72 0.64 12.71
CA ARG A 264 21.05 1.28 11.54
C ARG A 264 20.46 2.64 11.89
N PHE A 265 19.96 2.79 13.11
CA PHE A 265 19.46 4.06 13.62
C PHE A 265 20.58 5.11 13.58
N TRP A 266 21.71 4.87 14.25
CA TRP A 266 22.81 5.83 14.26
C TRP A 266 23.46 6.03 12.90
N ARG A 267 23.50 5.01 12.02
CA ARG A 267 24.01 5.15 10.64
C ARG A 267 23.21 6.17 9.84
N PHE A 268 21.89 6.21 10.00
CA PHE A 268 21.04 7.23 9.41
C PHE A 268 21.27 8.59 10.09
N TRP A 269 21.09 8.70 11.41
CA TRP A 269 21.12 10.01 12.10
C TRP A 269 22.46 10.73 12.06
N LEU A 270 23.58 10.00 11.97
CA LEU A 270 24.93 10.60 11.84
C LEU A 270 25.31 10.96 10.40
N GLY A 271 24.56 10.47 9.41
CA GLY A 271 24.87 10.64 7.99
C GLY A 271 23.81 11.37 7.18
N ALA A 272 22.56 11.41 7.63
CA ALA A 272 21.43 11.84 6.81
C ALA A 272 21.45 13.35 6.49
N PRO A 273 20.98 13.75 5.30
CA PRO A 273 20.76 15.15 4.97
C PRO A 273 19.77 15.81 5.94
N TRP A 274 19.92 17.12 6.17
CA TRP A 274 19.02 17.88 7.06
C TRP A 274 17.54 17.80 6.67
N GLY A 275 17.24 17.70 5.37
CA GLY A 275 15.87 17.53 4.87
C GLY A 275 15.24 16.20 5.32
N ASP A 276 16.06 15.16 5.41
CA ASP A 276 15.67 13.79 5.75
C ASP A 276 15.47 13.63 7.26
N ILE A 277 16.34 14.27 8.04
CA ILE A 277 16.20 14.41 9.49
C ILE A 277 14.92 15.18 9.84
N ARG A 278 14.69 16.33 9.20
CA ARG A 278 13.47 17.13 9.42
C ARG A 278 12.22 16.38 8.98
N PHE A 279 12.32 15.58 7.91
CA PHE A 279 11.25 14.69 7.48
C PHE A 279 10.91 13.67 8.58
N MET A 280 11.90 12.95 9.09
CA MET A 280 11.74 11.95 10.15
C MET A 280 11.14 12.55 11.43
N LEU A 281 11.63 13.72 11.86
CA LEU A 281 11.12 14.41 13.05
C LEU A 281 9.69 14.98 12.85
N GLY A 282 9.31 15.30 11.61
CA GLY A 282 8.00 15.86 11.25
C GLY A 282 6.97 14.83 10.79
N ALA A 283 7.34 13.54 10.74
CA ALA A 283 6.46 12.44 10.38
C ALA A 283 5.79 11.88 11.64
N ILE A 284 4.64 12.45 12.03
CA ILE A 284 3.73 11.76 12.96
C ILE A 284 2.96 10.73 12.13
N GLY A 285 3.10 9.45 12.46
CA GLY A 285 2.49 8.30 11.77
C GLY A 285 3.31 7.79 10.58
N GLN A 286 3.31 6.45 10.39
CA GLN A 286 4.01 5.78 9.29
C GLN A 286 3.37 6.20 7.96
N ARG A 287 4.15 6.85 7.10
CA ARG A 287 3.72 7.26 5.76
C ARG A 287 4.37 6.37 4.74
N LYS A 288 3.60 5.41 4.25
CA LYS A 288 4.08 4.41 3.30
C LYS A 288 3.27 4.44 2.01
N SER A 289 1.98 4.76 2.15
CA SER A 289 1.07 4.78 1.01
C SER A 289 1.28 5.97 0.07
N VAL A 290 1.42 5.68 -1.23
CA VAL A 290 1.67 6.63 -2.30
C VAL A 290 0.67 6.45 -3.43
N SER A 291 0.25 7.54 -4.05
CA SER A 291 -0.55 7.53 -5.27
C SER A 291 0.15 8.24 -6.40
N LEU A 292 -0.08 7.73 -7.60
CA LEU A 292 0.37 8.30 -8.85
C LEU A 292 -0.71 8.20 -9.92
N GLU A 293 -0.56 9.03 -10.94
CA GLU A 293 -1.45 9.08 -12.10
C GLU A 293 -0.65 8.90 -13.36
N ILE A 294 -1.12 8.04 -14.25
CA ILE A 294 -0.55 7.85 -15.58
C ILE A 294 -0.88 9.06 -16.44
N THR A 295 0.15 9.72 -16.98
CA THR A 295 0.01 10.94 -17.79
C THR A 295 0.30 10.71 -19.27
N SER A 296 0.97 9.61 -19.61
CA SER A 296 1.21 9.15 -20.98
C SER A 296 1.36 7.64 -20.96
N LEU A 297 0.93 6.94 -22.02
CA LEU A 297 0.96 5.48 -22.06
C LEU A 297 2.28 4.89 -22.54
N GLY A 298 3.17 5.63 -23.22
CA GLY A 298 4.38 5.01 -23.78
C GLY A 298 4.06 3.73 -24.59
N ARG A 299 4.71 2.61 -24.24
CA ARG A 299 4.45 1.26 -24.78
C ARG A 299 3.40 0.46 -24.00
N LEU A 300 2.77 1.05 -22.99
CA LEU A 300 1.68 0.42 -22.24
C LEU A 300 0.41 0.28 -23.09
N GLY A 301 0.21 1.20 -24.05
CA GLY A 301 -0.93 1.22 -24.97
C GLY A 301 -0.70 0.51 -26.31
N SER A 302 0.40 -0.23 -26.45
CA SER A 302 0.79 -0.93 -27.70
C SER A 302 0.70 -2.45 -27.57
#